data_AF-A0A673Z8F2-F1
#
_entry.id   AF-A0A673Z8F2-F1
#
_cell.length_a   1.000
_cell.length_b   1.000
_cell.length_c   1.000
_cell.angle_alpha   90.00
_cell.angle_beta   90.00
_cell.angle_gamma   90.00
#
_symmetry.space_group_name_H-M   'P 1'
#
loop_
_entity.id
_entity.type
_entity.pdbx_description
1 polymer ?
#
loop_
_entity_poly.entity_id
_entity_poly.type
_entity_poly.pdbx_seq_one_letter_code
_entity_poly.pdbx_strand_id
1 'polypeptide(L)'
;MDVVRLFTNLLAVHRQQLQWGLLGEECLRSGEPNYETLRASLQSQVRAEESRRQEDFSYLRYDPERGPRELGQGLESAAQHWLRPERRTAAEVVRCVALQRFVSLLPTHVGDCVLKQCPQDMEEAIYMAEEYLNNTPGDKSLTPPRQREKHPAA
;
A
#
# COMPACT_ATOMS: atom_id res chain seq x y z
N MET A 1 10.78 -20.30 -50.22
CA MET A 1 11.32 -19.03 -49.69
C MET A 1 12.36 -19.35 -48.64
N ASP A 2 13.58 -18.85 -48.65
CA ASP A 2 14.52 -18.52 -49.71
C ASP A 2 15.82 -18.25 -48.95
N VAL A 3 16.88 -19.02 -49.20
CA VAL A 3 18.14 -18.94 -48.44
C VAL A 3 18.80 -17.55 -48.58
N VAL A 4 18.41 -16.81 -49.61
CA VAL A 4 18.77 -15.41 -49.87
C VAL A 4 18.23 -14.45 -48.79
N ARG A 5 17.07 -14.73 -48.16
CA ARG A 5 16.53 -13.89 -47.06
C ARG A 5 17.26 -14.08 -45.73
N LEU A 6 17.90 -15.24 -45.52
CA LEU A 6 18.70 -15.45 -44.30
C LEU A 6 20.03 -14.69 -44.38
N PHE A 7 20.62 -14.60 -45.57
CA PHE A 7 21.89 -13.89 -45.76
C PHE A 7 21.75 -12.36 -45.69
N THR A 8 20.66 -11.78 -46.18
CA THR A 8 20.40 -10.34 -46.00
C THR A 8 20.14 -9.98 -44.53
N ASN A 9 19.52 -10.87 -43.75
CA ASN A 9 19.30 -10.66 -42.32
C ASN A 9 20.57 -10.81 -41.49
N LEU A 10 21.49 -11.72 -41.83
CA LEU A 10 22.72 -11.94 -41.06
C LEU A 10 23.71 -10.76 -41.18
N LEU A 11 23.81 -10.14 -42.37
CA LEU A 11 24.61 -8.92 -42.54
C LEU A 11 23.95 -7.68 -41.92
N ALA A 12 22.61 -7.63 -41.83
CA ALA A 12 21.89 -6.55 -41.16
C ALA A 12 22.14 -6.54 -39.65
N VAL A 13 22.14 -7.72 -39.01
CA VAL A 13 22.47 -7.86 -37.57
C VAL A 13 23.95 -7.53 -37.33
N HIS A 14 24.85 -7.99 -38.20
CA HIS A 14 26.29 -7.72 -38.04
C HIS A 14 26.63 -6.23 -38.21
N ARG A 15 25.89 -5.49 -39.03
CA ARG A 15 26.05 -4.03 -39.19
C ARG A 15 25.46 -3.25 -38.01
N GLN A 16 24.40 -3.75 -37.37
CA GLN A 16 23.84 -3.16 -36.15
C GLN A 16 24.82 -3.29 -34.96
N GLN A 17 25.59 -4.38 -34.90
CA GLN A 17 26.53 -4.65 -33.80
C GLN A 17 27.76 -3.74 -33.78
N LEU A 18 28.15 -3.16 -34.92
CA LEU A 18 29.23 -2.16 -34.98
C LEU A 18 28.79 -0.76 -34.51
N GLN A 19 27.49 -0.47 -34.51
CA GLN A 19 26.95 0.78 -33.95
C GLN A 19 26.90 0.75 -32.41
N TRP A 20 26.78 -0.45 -31.82
CA TRP A 20 26.88 -0.66 -30.36
C TRP A 20 28.32 -0.75 -29.83
N GLY A 21 29.34 -0.69 -30.71
CA GLY A 21 30.75 -0.60 -30.30
C GLY A 21 31.23 0.84 -30.03
N LEU A 22 30.52 1.86 -30.51
CA LEU A 22 30.89 3.28 -30.36
C LEU A 22 29.90 4.10 -29.51
N LEU A 23 28.72 3.55 -29.20
CA LEU A 23 27.79 4.10 -28.19
C LEU A 23 27.99 3.49 -26.79
N GLY A 24 29.04 2.67 -26.62
CA GLY A 24 29.43 2.13 -25.32
C GLY A 24 30.12 3.14 -24.39
N GLU A 25 30.57 4.29 -24.90
CA GLU A 25 31.28 5.30 -24.10
C GLU A 25 30.42 6.53 -23.73
N GLU A 26 29.21 6.67 -24.30
CA GLU A 26 28.36 7.85 -24.03
C GLU A 26 27.19 7.58 -23.06
N CYS A 27 26.91 6.31 -22.72
CA CYS A 27 25.94 5.97 -21.67
C CYS A 27 26.45 6.25 -20.24
N LEU A 28 27.76 6.49 -20.05
CA LEU A 28 28.35 6.80 -18.75
C LEU A 28 28.26 8.28 -18.34
N ARG A 29 27.36 9.06 -18.97
CA ARG A 29 27.18 10.49 -18.65
C ARG A 29 25.75 10.91 -18.26
N SER A 30 24.80 9.98 -18.25
CA SER A 30 23.49 10.17 -17.61
C SER A 30 23.39 9.24 -16.41
N GLY A 31 23.17 9.80 -15.22
CA GLY A 31 23.05 9.02 -13.98
C GLY A 31 21.90 8.01 -14.07
N GLU A 32 22.24 6.77 -14.40
CA GLU A 32 21.39 5.60 -14.22
C GLU A 32 20.96 5.52 -12.74
N PRO A 33 19.67 5.24 -12.44
CA PRO A 33 19.27 4.99 -11.07
C PRO A 33 20.05 3.77 -10.56
N ASN A 34 20.91 4.00 -9.55
CA ASN A 34 21.62 2.91 -8.86
C ASN A 34 20.59 1.91 -8.28
N TYR A 35 21.02 0.67 -8.09
CA TYR A 35 20.27 -0.42 -7.47
C TYR A 35 19.45 0.03 -6.25
N GLU A 36 20.01 0.88 -5.38
CA GLU A 36 19.32 1.39 -4.19
C GLU A 36 18.10 2.25 -4.53
N THR A 37 18.19 3.10 -5.56
CA THR A 37 17.06 3.92 -6.04
C THR A 37 15.96 3.03 -6.61
N LEU A 38 16.33 2.01 -7.38
CA LEU A 38 15.37 1.04 -7.94
C LEU A 38 14.69 0.23 -6.82
N ARG A 39 15.46 -0.22 -5.84
CA ARG A 39 14.96 -0.95 -4.67
C ARG A 39 13.97 -0.12 -3.87
N ALA A 40 14.29 1.14 -3.59
CA ALA A 40 13.41 2.06 -2.87
C ALA A 40 12.10 2.31 -3.62
N SER A 41 12.16 2.48 -4.95
CA SER A 41 10.97 2.65 -5.80
C SER A 41 10.09 1.39 -5.85
N LEU A 42 10.69 0.19 -5.93
CA LEU A 42 9.94 -1.06 -5.87
C LEU A 42 9.27 -1.25 -4.50
N GLN A 43 9.98 -0.94 -3.42
CA GLN A 43 9.43 -1.02 -2.07
C GLN A 43 8.26 -0.05 -1.87
N SER A 44 8.36 1.19 -2.37
CA SER A 44 7.27 2.15 -2.27
C SER A 44 6.03 1.71 -3.07
N GLN A 45 6.21 1.14 -4.26
CA GLN A 45 5.11 0.57 -5.04
C GLN A 45 4.44 -0.61 -4.33
N VAL A 46 5.23 -1.51 -3.74
CA VAL A 46 4.70 -2.64 -2.98
C VAL A 46 3.90 -2.16 -1.76
N ARG A 47 4.41 -1.16 -1.03
CA ARG A 47 3.70 -0.53 0.10
C ARG A 47 2.41 0.16 -0.34
N ALA A 48 2.44 0.96 -1.40
CA ALA A 48 1.25 1.66 -1.91
C ALA A 48 0.14 0.70 -2.34
N GLU A 49 0.51 -0.39 -3.00
CA GLU A 49 -0.43 -1.42 -3.41
C GLU A 49 -0.99 -2.18 -2.20
N GLU A 50 -0.20 -2.43 -1.16
CA GLU A 50 -0.68 -3.00 0.10
C GLU A 50 -1.68 -2.07 0.82
N SER A 51 -1.34 -0.78 0.95
CA SER A 51 -2.23 0.25 1.51
C SER A 51 -3.56 0.29 0.77
N ARG A 52 -3.55 0.25 -0.57
CA ARG A 52 -4.80 0.25 -1.36
C ARG A 52 -5.69 -0.95 -1.03
N ARG A 53 -5.12 -2.16 -0.94
CA ARG A 53 -5.91 -3.36 -0.61
C ARG A 53 -6.49 -3.28 0.81
N GLN A 54 -5.70 -2.75 1.74
CA GLN A 54 -6.13 -2.54 3.12
C GLN A 54 -7.26 -1.49 3.21
N GLU A 55 -7.15 -0.42 2.43
CA GLU A 55 -8.20 0.61 2.28
C GLU A 55 -9.49 0.01 1.69
N ASP A 56 -9.40 -0.74 0.59
CA ASP A 56 -10.56 -1.40 -0.03
C ASP A 56 -11.32 -2.30 0.96
N PHE A 57 -10.58 -3.05 1.80
CA PHE A 57 -11.16 -3.84 2.88
C PHE A 57 -11.81 -2.97 3.97
N SER A 58 -11.16 -1.86 4.34
CA SER A 58 -11.63 -0.95 5.39
C SER A 58 -12.87 -0.15 5.02
N TYR A 59 -13.04 0.16 3.73
CA TYR A 59 -14.16 0.94 3.21
C TYR A 59 -15.40 0.09 2.90
N LEU A 60 -15.34 -1.23 3.05
CA LEU A 60 -16.50 -2.09 2.87
C LEU A 60 -17.60 -1.74 3.89
N ARG A 61 -18.79 -1.36 3.40
CA ARG A 61 -19.94 -0.96 4.23
C ARG A 61 -21.14 -1.84 3.98
N TYR A 62 -22.01 -1.93 4.99
CA TYR A 62 -23.33 -2.55 4.84
C TYR A 62 -24.20 -1.69 3.92
N ASP A 63 -24.72 -2.32 2.87
CA ASP A 63 -25.73 -1.75 1.97
C ASP A 63 -27.07 -2.46 2.22
N PRO A 64 -28.10 -1.75 2.71
CA PRO A 64 -29.42 -2.32 2.96
C PRO A 64 -30.12 -2.91 1.72
N GLU A 65 -29.82 -2.42 0.51
CA GLU A 65 -30.44 -2.90 -0.73
C GLU A 65 -29.86 -4.27 -1.15
N ARG A 66 -28.59 -4.50 -0.84
CA ARG A 66 -27.83 -5.72 -1.15
C ARG A 66 -27.94 -6.79 -0.05
N GLY A 67 -28.08 -6.34 1.19
CA GLY A 67 -28.27 -7.19 2.36
C GLY A 67 -27.02 -7.96 2.81
N PRO A 68 -27.14 -8.74 3.90
CA PRO A 68 -25.99 -9.34 4.59
C PRO A 68 -25.31 -10.46 3.80
N ARG A 69 -26.02 -11.12 2.87
CA ARG A 69 -25.44 -12.19 2.05
C ARG A 69 -24.36 -11.64 1.12
N GLU A 70 -24.67 -10.55 0.44
CA GLU A 70 -23.72 -9.90 -0.47
C GLU A 70 -22.58 -9.23 0.32
N LEU A 71 -22.89 -8.62 1.48
CA LEU A 71 -21.86 -8.12 2.39
C LEU A 71 -20.87 -9.22 2.79
N GLY A 72 -21.36 -10.40 3.18
CA GLY A 72 -20.51 -11.52 3.60
C GLY A 72 -19.58 -12.01 2.48
N GLN A 73 -20.12 -12.19 1.27
CA GLN A 73 -19.32 -12.60 0.10
C GLN A 73 -18.27 -11.54 -0.29
N GLY A 74 -18.64 -10.26 -0.24
CA GLY A 74 -17.73 -9.15 -0.48
C GLY A 74 -16.64 -9.06 0.57
N LEU A 75 -16.98 -9.22 1.85
CA LEU A 75 -16.03 -9.20 2.96
C LEU A 75 -15.00 -10.32 2.85
N GLU A 76 -15.43 -11.54 2.55
CA GLU A 76 -14.52 -12.69 2.37
C GLU A 76 -13.55 -12.44 1.20
N SER A 77 -14.06 -11.96 0.07
CA SER A 77 -13.25 -11.66 -1.11
C SER A 77 -12.25 -10.53 -0.85
N ALA A 78 -12.68 -9.46 -0.17
CA ALA A 78 -11.81 -8.35 0.20
C ALA A 78 -10.74 -8.77 1.21
N ALA A 79 -11.10 -9.60 2.20
CA ALA A 79 -10.15 -10.14 3.16
C ALA A 79 -9.08 -11.01 2.50
N GLN A 80 -9.47 -11.90 1.58
CA GLN A 80 -8.52 -12.71 0.80
C GLN A 80 -7.60 -11.83 -0.05
N HIS A 81 -8.16 -10.81 -0.71
CA HIS A 81 -7.39 -9.89 -1.53
C HIS A 81 -6.33 -9.12 -0.73
N TRP A 82 -6.69 -8.60 0.45
CA TRP A 82 -5.77 -7.88 1.32
C TRP A 82 -4.79 -8.79 2.05
N LEU A 83 -5.28 -9.81 2.76
CA LEU A 83 -4.46 -10.65 3.63
C LEU A 83 -3.61 -11.66 2.87
N ARG A 84 -4.03 -12.09 1.68
CA ARG A 84 -3.27 -12.98 0.79
C ARG A 84 -2.67 -14.19 1.55
N PRO A 85 -3.51 -14.97 2.25
CA PRO A 85 -3.04 -16.05 3.13
C PRO A 85 -2.23 -17.13 2.39
N GLU A 86 -2.33 -17.22 1.06
CA GLU A 86 -1.54 -18.10 0.21
C GLU A 86 -0.07 -17.67 0.10
N ARG A 87 0.23 -16.41 0.43
CA ARG A 87 1.56 -15.79 0.34
C ARG A 87 2.12 -15.34 1.68
N ARG A 88 1.37 -15.54 2.77
CA ARG A 88 1.73 -15.09 4.13
C ARG A 88 1.64 -16.25 5.11
N THR A 89 2.55 -16.28 6.06
CA THR A 89 2.48 -17.15 7.24
C THR A 89 1.32 -16.73 8.15
N ALA A 90 0.85 -17.64 9.01
CA ALA A 90 -0.18 -17.32 10.00
C ALA A 90 0.22 -16.12 10.89
N ALA A 91 1.49 -16.03 11.28
CA ALA A 91 2.01 -14.92 12.09
C ALA A 91 1.95 -13.57 11.34
N GLU A 92 2.25 -13.56 10.04
CA GLU A 92 2.13 -12.35 9.21
C GLU A 92 0.66 -11.94 9.02
N VAL A 93 -0.26 -12.89 8.81
CA VAL A 93 -1.70 -12.59 8.73
C VAL A 93 -2.20 -11.98 10.04
N VAL A 94 -1.85 -12.58 11.18
CA VAL A 94 -2.19 -12.04 12.51
C VAL A 94 -1.64 -10.62 12.66
N ARG A 95 -0.40 -10.38 12.22
CA ARG A 95 0.20 -9.04 12.25
C ARG A 95 -0.59 -8.04 11.39
N CYS A 96 -0.96 -8.38 10.16
CA CYS A 96 -1.76 -7.52 9.30
C CYS A 96 -3.09 -7.14 9.97
N VAL A 97 -3.80 -8.11 10.54
CA VAL A 97 -5.07 -7.87 11.25
C VAL A 97 -4.86 -7.01 12.51
N ALA A 98 -3.81 -7.28 13.28
CA ALA A 98 -3.48 -6.49 14.47
C ALA A 98 -3.13 -5.04 14.11
N LEU A 99 -2.36 -4.82 13.05
CA LEU A 99 -2.02 -3.48 12.54
C LEU A 99 -3.26 -2.73 12.07
N GLN A 100 -4.12 -3.37 11.27
CA GLN A 100 -5.38 -2.77 10.85
C GLN A 100 -6.24 -2.41 12.05
N ARG A 101 -6.31 -3.28 13.06
CA ARG A 101 -7.06 -2.99 14.27
C ARG A 101 -6.47 -1.82 15.03
N PHE A 102 -5.14 -1.77 15.19
CA PHE A 102 -4.43 -0.66 15.80
C PHE A 102 -4.75 0.67 15.11
N VAL A 103 -4.62 0.73 13.78
CA VAL A 103 -4.94 1.92 12.98
C VAL A 103 -6.40 2.35 13.16
N SER A 104 -7.35 1.40 13.20
CA SER A 104 -8.78 1.71 13.40
C SER A 104 -9.13 2.30 14.78
N LEU A 105 -8.23 2.15 15.76
CA LEU A 105 -8.40 2.68 17.12
C LEU A 105 -7.78 4.07 17.28
N LEU A 106 -6.97 4.52 16.32
CA LEU A 106 -6.39 5.86 16.32
C LEU A 106 -7.41 6.90 15.86
N PRO A 107 -7.23 8.19 16.23
CA PRO A 107 -7.98 9.28 15.62
C PRO A 107 -7.86 9.23 14.10
N THR A 108 -8.95 9.51 13.38
CA THR A 108 -9.04 9.33 11.91
C THR A 108 -7.86 9.92 11.14
N HIS A 109 -7.48 11.17 11.43
CA HIS A 109 -6.37 11.82 10.74
C HIS A 109 -5.02 11.12 10.96
N VAL A 110 -4.78 10.57 12.17
CA VAL A 110 -3.56 9.81 12.48
C VAL A 110 -3.62 8.45 11.79
N GLY A 111 -4.76 7.76 11.89
CA GLY A 111 -4.98 6.47 11.27
C GLY A 111 -4.74 6.51 9.76
N ASP A 112 -5.30 7.51 9.06
CA ASP A 112 -5.12 7.71 7.62
C ASP A 112 -3.64 7.97 7.26
N CYS A 113 -2.93 8.72 8.10
CA CYS A 113 -1.51 9.00 7.92
C CYS A 113 -0.63 7.75 8.11
N VAL A 114 -0.90 6.94 9.13
CA VAL A 114 -0.21 5.67 9.39
C VAL A 114 -0.50 4.66 8.27
N LEU A 115 -1.75 4.57 7.82
CA LEU A 115 -2.19 3.66 6.75
C LEU A 115 -1.46 3.94 5.42
N LYS A 116 -1.29 5.21 5.06
CA LYS A 116 -0.54 5.62 3.86
C LYS A 116 0.92 5.20 3.87
N GLN A 117 1.52 5.03 5.05
CA GLN A 117 2.92 4.62 5.17
C GLN A 117 3.12 3.10 5.22
N CYS A 118 2.04 2.33 5.39
CA CYS A 118 2.04 0.86 5.43
C CYS A 118 3.12 0.28 6.36
N PRO A 119 2.98 0.41 7.69
CA PRO A 119 3.97 -0.11 8.63
C PRO A 119 4.12 -1.64 8.48
N GLN A 120 5.35 -2.13 8.55
CA GLN A 120 5.67 -3.57 8.42
C GLN A 120 5.48 -4.34 9.72
N ASP A 121 5.51 -3.64 10.85
CA ASP A 121 5.31 -4.18 12.18
C ASP A 121 4.69 -3.16 13.14
N MET A 122 4.39 -3.65 14.34
CA MET A 122 3.72 -2.85 15.38
C MET A 122 4.59 -1.69 15.85
N GLU A 123 5.91 -1.86 15.88
CA GLU A 123 6.84 -0.84 16.36
C GLU A 123 6.88 0.34 15.39
N GLU A 124 6.97 0.07 14.09
CA GLU A 124 6.91 1.10 13.04
C GLU A 124 5.55 1.83 13.08
N ALA A 125 4.45 1.11 13.30
CA ALA A 125 3.12 1.71 13.42
C ALA A 125 2.98 2.61 14.65
N ILE A 126 3.49 2.18 15.80
CA ILE A 126 3.49 2.97 17.05
C ILE A 126 4.31 4.24 16.86
N TYR A 127 5.55 4.09 16.36
CA TYR A 127 6.42 5.22 16.08
C TYR A 127 5.75 6.26 15.18
N MET A 128 5.17 5.83 14.06
CA MET A 128 4.45 6.74 13.15
C MET A 128 3.27 7.41 13.85
N ALA A 129 2.47 6.67 14.62
CA ALA A 129 1.32 7.21 15.32
C ALA A 129 1.73 8.27 16.38
N GLU A 130 2.77 8.00 17.16
CA GLU A 130 3.32 8.92 18.15
C GLU A 130 3.86 10.19 17.50
N GLU A 131 4.62 10.06 16.41
CA GLU A 131 5.12 11.18 15.63
C GLU A 131 3.97 12.06 15.13
N TYR A 132 2.92 11.49 14.57
CA TYR A 132 1.76 12.27 14.11
C TYR A 132 1.01 12.95 15.25
N LEU A 133 0.80 12.26 16.37
CA LEU A 133 0.12 12.83 17.54
C LEU A 133 0.91 13.99 18.17
N ASN A 134 2.23 13.85 18.27
CA ASN A 134 3.11 14.87 18.85
C ASN A 134 3.27 16.09 17.94
N ASN A 135 3.24 15.89 16.62
CA ASN A 135 3.38 16.94 15.64
C ASN A 135 2.05 17.62 15.27
N THR A 136 0.91 17.10 15.72
CA THR A 136 -0.40 17.76 15.57
C THR A 136 -0.73 18.63 16.79
N PRO A 137 -0.83 19.97 16.64
CA PRO A 137 -1.29 20.83 17.73
C PRO A 137 -2.82 20.68 17.93
N GLY A 138 -3.21 19.66 18.70
CA GLY A 138 -4.39 19.67 19.56
C GLY A 138 -5.76 19.41 18.91
N ASP A 139 -6.28 18.21 19.12
CA ASP A 139 -7.65 18.10 19.66
C ASP A 139 -7.57 17.47 21.05
N LYS A 140 -7.30 18.32 22.05
CA LYS A 140 -7.34 17.97 23.48
C LYS A 140 -8.69 18.36 24.11
N SER A 141 -9.80 18.31 23.36
CA SER A 141 -11.12 18.67 23.88
C SER A 141 -12.15 17.53 23.77
N LEU A 142 -11.93 16.46 24.53
CA LEU A 142 -13.02 15.58 24.96
C LEU A 142 -13.30 15.82 26.44
N THR A 143 -13.93 16.96 26.74
CA THR A 143 -14.72 17.08 27.97
C THR A 143 -16.15 16.62 27.64
N PRO A 144 -16.71 15.61 28.32
CA PRO A 144 -18.08 15.22 28.07
C PRO A 144 -19.02 16.32 28.60
N PRO A 145 -20.06 16.73 27.85
CA PRO A 145 -21.02 17.70 28.35
C PRO A 145 -21.74 17.14 29.58
N ARG A 146 -21.73 17.91 30.68
CA ARG A 146 -22.55 17.65 31.86
C ARG A 146 -23.99 17.41 31.42
N GLN A 147 -24.49 16.22 31.69
CA GLN A 147 -25.91 15.90 31.58
C GLN A 147 -26.68 16.94 32.41
N ARG A 148 -27.45 17.81 31.75
CA ARG A 148 -28.51 18.54 32.44
C ARG A 148 -29.56 17.51 32.80
N GLU A 149 -29.62 17.20 34.08
CA GLU A 149 -30.71 16.47 34.72
C GLU A 149 -32.04 17.00 34.20
N LYS A 150 -32.79 16.15 33.49
CA LYS A 150 -34.23 16.34 33.33
C LYS A 150 -34.90 15.55 34.45
N HIS A 151 -35.40 16.26 35.46
CA HIS A 151 -36.43 15.76 36.37
C HIS A 151 -37.76 16.46 36.05
N PRO A 152 -38.91 15.85 36.38
CA PRO A 152 -40.06 15.75 35.50
C PRO A 152 -41.18 16.71 35.91
N ALA A 153 -42.17 16.77 35.04
CA ALA A 153 -43.42 17.50 35.18
C ALA A 153 -44.13 17.31 36.53
N ALA A 154 -44.68 18.40 37.04
CA ALA A 154 -45.85 18.42 37.91
C ALA A 154 -46.96 19.20 37.17
#